data_AF-A0A358HZ35-F1
#
_entry.id   AF-A0A358HZ35-F1
#
_cell.length_a   1.000
_cell.length_b   1.000
_cell.length_c   1.000
_cell.angle_alpha   90.00
_cell.angle_beta   90.00
_cell.angle_gamma   90.00
#
_symmetry.space_group_name_H-M   'P 1'
#
loop_
_entity.id
_entity.type
_entity.pdbx_description
1 polymer ?
#
loop_
_entity_poly.entity_id
_entity_poly.type
_entity_poly.pdbx_seq_one_letter_code
_entity_poly.pdbx_strand_id
1 'polypeptide(L)'
;MSLTLIVLLPFIGAVLPAIMIRAGRNACATATGSVTLLALILLMAKAPAVISGEVFQVSYSWLPELGLNVTFFLDGLGLLFATLILGIGLLIIIYARFYLSKDDPMGRFYAFLLLFQGAMVGIVLSDNILLLLVFWELTSLSSFLLIGYWKHLPEGRQGARMALAVTGAGGLAMIAGMLILGDIVGSYDLTVILQNADLIQASPMYVPALVLILLGCFTKSAQFPFHFWLPHAMAAPTPVSAYLHSATMVKAGIFLMARMWPVLSGTPEWFYIVATAGLVTMVLGAWIAIFKHDLKGLLAYSTVSHLGLITMLLGFGTPIAAVAGVFHIINHATFKAALFMTAGIIDHETGTRDIRRLGGLLNLMPIAGTIGIISAASMAGIIPLNGFLSK
;
A
#
# COMPACT_ATOMS: atom_id res chain seq x y z
N MET A 1 17.42 11.68 -14.50
CA MET A 1 18.34 11.25 -13.42
C MET A 1 17.70 11.26 -12.02
N SER A 2 17.00 12.30 -11.57
CA SER A 2 16.46 12.33 -10.20
C SER A 2 15.34 11.30 -9.94
N LEU A 3 14.48 11.01 -10.93
CA LEU A 3 13.40 10.00 -10.81
C LEU A 3 13.92 8.60 -10.52
N THR A 4 14.88 8.14 -11.31
CA THR A 4 15.56 6.86 -11.11
C THR A 4 16.16 6.77 -9.71
N LEU A 5 16.77 7.86 -9.24
CA LEU A 5 17.37 7.90 -7.91
C LEU A 5 16.32 7.78 -6.80
N ILE A 6 15.15 8.41 -6.93
CA ILE A 6 14.04 8.27 -5.96
C ILE A 6 13.63 6.79 -5.81
N VAL A 7 13.54 6.05 -6.91
CA VAL A 7 13.19 4.62 -6.91
C VAL A 7 14.32 3.76 -6.37
N LEU A 8 15.57 4.02 -6.78
CA LEU A 8 16.72 3.17 -6.44
C LEU A 8 17.28 3.42 -5.04
N LEU A 9 17.09 4.61 -4.46
CA LEU A 9 17.64 4.97 -3.15
C LEU A 9 17.26 3.98 -2.04
N PRO A 10 15.99 3.57 -1.88
CA PRO A 10 15.64 2.56 -0.88
C PRO A 10 16.32 1.20 -1.13
N PHE A 11 16.49 0.77 -2.39
CA PHE A 11 17.17 -0.49 -2.70
C PHE A 11 18.66 -0.44 -2.36
N ILE A 12 19.36 0.61 -2.79
CA ILE A 12 20.78 0.82 -2.46
C ILE A 12 20.93 0.98 -0.95
N GLY A 13 20.05 1.76 -0.33
CA GLY A 13 20.03 2.02 1.09
C GLY A 13 19.69 0.81 1.94
N ALA A 14 19.04 -0.23 1.42
CA ALA A 14 18.69 -1.45 2.17
C ALA A 14 19.91 -2.20 2.71
N VAL A 15 21.10 -1.98 2.13
CA VAL A 15 22.37 -2.54 2.63
C VAL A 15 22.86 -1.79 3.88
N LEU A 16 22.58 -0.49 4.00
CA LEU A 16 23.09 0.35 5.08
C LEU A 16 22.62 -0.08 6.48
N PRO A 17 21.33 -0.39 6.74
CA PRO A 17 20.89 -0.83 8.06
C PRO A 17 21.61 -2.09 8.54
N ALA A 18 21.92 -3.03 7.62
CA ALA A 18 22.62 -4.27 7.94
C ALA A 18 24.07 -4.04 8.38
N ILE A 19 24.70 -2.95 7.92
CA ILE A 19 26.06 -2.56 8.32
C ILE A 19 26.02 -1.67 9.57
N MET A 20 25.17 -0.63 9.54
CA MET A 20 25.09 0.40 10.58
C MET A 20 24.53 -0.10 11.91
N ILE A 21 23.87 -1.28 11.94
CA ILE A 21 23.51 -1.92 13.20
C ILE A 21 24.73 -2.22 14.09
N ARG A 22 25.92 -2.42 13.50
CA ARG A 22 27.18 -2.61 14.24
C ARG A 22 27.63 -1.35 14.99
N ALA A 23 27.23 -0.18 14.51
CA ALA A 23 27.46 1.12 15.17
C ALA A 23 26.35 1.48 16.17
N GLY A 24 25.39 0.58 16.39
CA GLY A 24 24.29 0.74 17.34
C GLY A 24 22.94 1.02 16.68
N ARG A 25 21.87 0.84 17.47
CA ARG A 25 20.48 0.93 17.01
C ARG A 25 20.09 2.34 16.54
N ASN A 26 20.65 3.38 17.17
CA ASN A 26 20.41 4.76 16.76
C ASN A 26 21.04 5.04 15.39
N ALA A 27 22.30 4.66 15.17
CA ALA A 27 22.97 4.79 13.88
C ALA A 27 22.23 4.01 12.77
N CYS A 28 21.75 2.81 13.10
CA CYS A 28 20.93 2.02 12.18
C CYS A 28 19.63 2.74 11.78
N ALA A 29 18.87 3.25 12.76
CA ALA A 29 17.62 3.97 12.50
C ALA A 29 17.84 5.30 11.77
N THR A 30 18.87 6.07 12.15
CA THR A 30 19.18 7.35 11.48
C THR A 30 19.64 7.11 10.05
N ALA A 31 20.50 6.13 9.78
CA ALA A 31 20.91 5.79 8.42
C ALA A 31 19.71 5.38 7.55
N THR A 32 18.82 4.54 8.09
CA THR A 32 17.58 4.12 7.41
C THR A 32 16.66 5.31 7.12
N GLY A 33 16.47 6.17 8.12
CA GLY A 33 15.65 7.38 8.02
C GLY A 33 16.20 8.37 7.00
N SER A 34 17.52 8.59 6.99
CA SER A 34 18.19 9.50 6.04
C SER A 34 18.01 9.09 4.59
N VAL A 35 18.05 7.78 4.27
CA VAL A 35 17.77 7.28 2.91
C VAL A 35 16.35 7.64 2.49
N THR A 36 15.37 7.37 3.36
CA THR A 36 13.95 7.65 3.10
C THR A 36 13.68 9.14 2.99
N LEU A 37 14.29 9.92 3.88
CA LEU A 37 14.18 11.38 3.89
C LEU A 37 14.79 11.99 2.63
N LEU A 38 15.95 11.50 2.17
CA LEU A 38 16.56 11.97 0.92
C LEU A 38 15.66 11.68 -0.28
N ALA A 39 15.11 10.47 -0.39
CA ALA A 39 14.16 10.13 -1.44
C ALA A 39 12.92 11.03 -1.40
N LEU A 40 12.39 11.32 -0.19
CA LEU A 40 11.26 12.21 0.00
C LEU A 40 11.60 13.66 -0.40
N ILE A 41 12.77 14.18 -0.03
CA ILE A 41 13.22 15.53 -0.42
C ILE A 41 13.32 15.63 -1.95
N LEU A 42 13.91 14.63 -2.60
CA LEU A 42 14.03 14.60 -4.07
C LEU A 42 12.65 14.55 -4.75
N LEU A 43 11.69 13.82 -4.19
CA LEU A 43 10.31 13.79 -4.66
C LEU A 43 9.62 15.15 -4.46
N MET A 44 9.72 15.73 -3.26
CA MET A 44 9.09 17.01 -2.93
C MET A 44 9.68 18.18 -3.73
N ALA A 45 10.96 18.12 -4.11
CA ALA A 45 11.56 19.08 -5.03
C ALA A 45 10.91 19.09 -6.43
N LYS A 46 10.24 18.00 -6.81
CA LYS A 46 9.47 17.89 -8.07
C LYS A 46 7.99 18.24 -7.90
N ALA A 47 7.49 18.31 -6.66
CA ALA A 47 6.07 18.49 -6.39
C ALA A 47 5.46 19.76 -7.00
N PRO A 48 6.08 20.97 -6.93
CA PRO A 48 5.47 22.18 -7.49
C PRO A 48 5.20 22.07 -9.00
N ALA A 49 6.17 21.53 -9.74
CA ALA A 49 6.06 21.29 -11.18
C ALA A 49 4.95 20.28 -11.53
N VAL A 50 4.89 19.15 -10.80
CA VAL A 50 3.84 18.15 -11.00
C VAL A 50 2.45 18.70 -10.66
N ILE A 51 2.33 19.49 -9.60
CA ILE A 51 1.06 20.14 -9.20
C ILE A 51 0.62 21.15 -10.27
N SER A 52 1.56 21.81 -10.96
CA SER A 52 1.25 22.67 -12.11
C SER A 52 0.92 21.91 -13.41
N GLY A 53 0.93 20.58 -13.38
CA GLY A 53 0.57 19.72 -14.52
C GLY A 53 1.75 19.19 -15.33
N GLU A 54 3.00 19.44 -14.92
CA GLU A 54 4.17 18.86 -15.58
C GLU A 54 4.28 17.36 -15.27
N VAL A 55 4.52 16.55 -16.29
CA VAL A 55 4.79 15.11 -16.14
C VAL A 55 6.27 14.88 -16.41
N PHE A 56 6.99 14.35 -15.41
CA PHE A 56 8.39 13.97 -15.60
C PHE A 56 8.46 12.52 -16.09
N GLN A 57 9.26 12.25 -17.12
CA GLN A 57 9.51 10.89 -17.61
C GLN A 57 11.02 10.69 -17.83
N VAL A 58 11.49 9.47 -17.58
CA VAL A 58 12.84 9.04 -17.91
C VAL A 58 12.80 7.59 -18.36
N SER A 59 13.51 7.25 -19.43
CA SER A 59 13.54 5.89 -19.98
C SER A 59 14.98 5.44 -20.21
N TYR A 60 15.22 4.15 -19.92
CA TYR A 60 16.46 3.45 -20.23
C TYR A 60 16.11 2.10 -20.86
N SER A 61 16.74 1.77 -21.99
CA SER A 61 16.60 0.46 -22.63
C SER A 61 17.16 -0.64 -21.73
N TRP A 62 16.38 -1.68 -21.44
CA TRP A 62 16.85 -2.84 -20.67
C TRP A 62 16.81 -4.14 -21.48
N LEU A 63 15.62 -4.58 -21.90
CA LEU A 63 15.42 -5.71 -22.82
C LEU A 63 14.42 -5.29 -23.92
N PRO A 64 14.86 -4.48 -24.91
CA PRO A 64 13.98 -3.91 -25.93
C PRO A 64 13.25 -4.97 -26.78
N GLU A 65 13.87 -6.13 -26.99
CA GLU A 65 13.29 -7.26 -27.73
C GLU A 65 12.00 -7.80 -27.08
N LEU A 66 11.88 -7.64 -25.76
CA LEU A 66 10.69 -8.02 -24.98
C LEU A 66 9.76 -6.83 -24.71
N GLY A 67 10.08 -5.64 -25.24
CA GLY A 67 9.40 -4.39 -24.89
C GLY A 67 9.57 -3.97 -23.42
N LEU A 68 10.57 -4.52 -22.72
CA LEU A 68 10.89 -4.18 -21.34
C LEU A 68 11.91 -3.05 -21.28
N ASN A 69 11.42 -1.85 -21.04
CA ASN A 69 12.23 -0.67 -20.77
C ASN A 69 12.15 -0.29 -19.29
N VAL A 70 13.25 0.23 -18.74
CA VAL A 70 13.23 0.86 -17.41
C VAL A 70 12.73 2.29 -17.61
N THR A 71 11.42 2.42 -17.73
CA THR A 71 10.73 3.71 -17.88
C THR A 71 10.02 4.07 -16.59
N PHE A 72 10.36 5.24 -16.06
CA PHE A 72 9.70 5.84 -14.91
C PHE A 72 8.99 7.12 -15.33
N PHE A 73 7.81 7.36 -14.77
CA PHE A 73 7.11 8.62 -14.90
C PHE A 73 6.52 9.08 -13.56
N LEU A 74 6.31 10.38 -13.43
CA LEU A 74 5.75 11.02 -12.25
C LEU A 74 4.65 11.99 -12.67
N ASP A 75 3.42 11.57 -12.42
CA ASP A 75 2.19 12.34 -12.52
C ASP A 75 1.63 12.67 -11.12
N GLY A 76 0.48 13.37 -11.06
CA GLY A 76 -0.14 13.74 -9.78
C GLY A 76 -0.52 12.55 -8.90
N LEU A 77 -0.99 11.44 -9.50
CA LEU A 77 -1.34 10.22 -8.78
C LEU A 77 -0.08 9.54 -8.21
N GLY A 78 0.98 9.43 -9.01
CA GLY A 78 2.28 8.91 -8.59
C GLY A 78 2.91 9.75 -7.48
N LEU A 79 2.82 11.08 -7.56
CA LEU A 79 3.29 11.99 -6.51
C LEU A 79 2.56 11.77 -5.18
N LEU A 80 1.22 11.67 -5.22
CA LEU A 80 0.40 11.42 -4.03
C LEU A 80 0.85 10.13 -3.34
N PHE A 81 0.91 9.04 -4.10
CA PHE A 81 1.26 7.74 -3.54
C PHE A 81 2.71 7.66 -3.09
N ALA A 82 3.66 8.17 -3.86
CA ALA A 82 5.08 8.19 -3.47
C ALA A 82 5.29 9.03 -2.20
N THR A 83 4.56 10.14 -2.05
CA THR A 83 4.57 10.95 -0.82
C THR A 83 4.02 10.16 0.37
N LEU A 84 2.90 9.44 0.21
CA LEU A 84 2.36 8.58 1.28
C LEU A 84 3.33 7.47 1.67
N ILE A 85 3.93 6.80 0.67
CA ILE A 85 4.87 5.69 0.88
C ILE A 85 6.11 6.17 1.64
N LEU A 86 6.75 7.25 1.19
CA LEU A 86 7.99 7.76 1.79
C LEU A 86 7.73 8.53 3.11
N GLY A 87 6.67 9.33 3.15
CA GLY A 87 6.30 10.12 4.33
C GLY A 87 5.89 9.26 5.51
N ILE A 88 4.94 8.34 5.32
CA ILE A 88 4.55 7.40 6.38
C ILE A 88 5.70 6.42 6.64
N GLY A 89 6.47 6.02 5.62
CA GLY A 89 7.65 5.18 5.78
C GLY A 89 8.66 5.77 6.77
N LEU A 90 8.94 7.08 6.67
CA LEU A 90 9.82 7.79 7.60
C LEU A 90 9.28 7.76 9.03
N LEU A 91 7.99 8.01 9.23
CA LEU A 91 7.35 7.94 10.55
C LEU A 91 7.42 6.52 11.13
N ILE A 92 7.22 5.50 10.30
CA ILE A 92 7.32 4.10 10.71
C ILE A 92 8.75 3.72 11.07
N ILE A 93 9.77 4.23 10.36
CA ILE A 93 11.17 4.00 10.72
C ILE A 93 11.46 4.54 12.13
N ILE A 94 11.00 5.76 12.42
CA ILE A 94 11.14 6.37 13.76
C ILE A 94 10.40 5.55 14.80
N TYR A 95 9.13 5.19 14.54
CA TYR A 95 8.32 4.39 15.45
C TYR A 95 8.93 3.00 15.74
N ALA A 96 9.39 2.30 14.70
CA ALA A 96 10.03 0.98 14.81
C ALA A 96 11.29 1.01 15.69
N ARG A 97 11.98 2.16 15.76
CA ARG A 97 13.15 2.32 16.64
C ARG A 97 12.80 2.12 18.10
N PHE A 98 11.65 2.65 18.52
CA PHE A 98 11.20 2.57 19.91
C PHE A 98 10.36 1.32 20.18
N TYR A 99 9.74 0.75 19.14
CA TYR A 99 8.91 -0.46 19.26
C TYR A 99 9.72 -1.76 19.34
N LEU A 100 10.76 -1.94 18.51
CA LEU A 100 11.50 -3.20 18.48
C LEU A 100 12.33 -3.40 19.75
N SER A 101 12.34 -4.62 20.27
CA SER A 101 13.14 -4.98 21.45
C SER A 101 14.64 -4.94 21.13
N LYS A 102 15.47 -4.99 22.19
CA LYS A 102 16.94 -5.02 22.02
C LYS A 102 17.43 -6.28 21.32
N ASP A 103 16.75 -7.40 21.54
CA ASP A 103 17.09 -8.72 21.01
C ASP A 103 16.60 -8.92 19.57
N ASP A 104 15.69 -8.08 19.11
CA ASP A 104 15.21 -8.08 17.73
C ASP A 104 16.31 -7.70 16.73
N PRO A 105 16.50 -8.45 15.63
CA PRO A 105 17.47 -8.15 14.58
C PRO A 105 17.05 -6.93 13.72
N MET A 106 17.14 -5.75 14.31
CA MET A 106 16.68 -4.47 13.76
C MET A 106 17.31 -4.12 12.40
N GLY A 107 18.59 -4.39 12.19
CA GLY A 107 19.25 -4.14 10.90
C GLY A 107 18.59 -4.94 9.76
N ARG A 108 18.17 -6.18 10.02
CA ARG A 108 17.43 -7.00 9.05
C ARG A 108 16.03 -6.45 8.82
N PHE A 109 15.35 -6.04 9.89
CA PHE A 109 14.03 -5.41 9.81
C PHE A 109 14.03 -4.21 8.85
N TYR A 110 14.95 -3.26 9.07
CA TYR A 110 15.03 -2.05 8.23
C TYR A 110 15.50 -2.34 6.81
N ALA A 111 16.37 -3.32 6.59
CA ALA A 111 16.73 -3.75 5.24
C ALA A 111 15.48 -4.22 4.47
N PHE A 112 14.65 -5.09 5.08
CA PHE A 112 13.41 -5.54 4.47
C PHE A 112 12.39 -4.41 4.28
N LEU A 113 12.33 -3.47 5.23
CA LEU A 113 11.44 -2.31 5.13
C LEU A 113 11.83 -1.40 3.96
N LEU A 114 13.13 -1.14 3.75
CA LEU A 114 13.63 -0.34 2.63
C LEU A 114 13.45 -1.05 1.28
N LEU A 115 13.65 -2.37 1.21
CA LEU A 115 13.34 -3.15 0.01
C LEU A 115 11.85 -3.03 -0.36
N PHE A 116 10.97 -3.17 0.63
CA PHE A 116 9.54 -3.02 0.44
C PHE A 116 9.16 -1.60 0.03
N GLN A 117 9.74 -0.58 0.68
CA GLN A 117 9.52 0.83 0.32
C GLN A 117 9.96 1.14 -1.11
N GLY A 118 11.15 0.68 -1.51
CA GLY A 118 11.65 0.82 -2.89
C GLY A 118 10.73 0.15 -3.90
N ALA A 119 10.26 -1.06 -3.61
CA ALA A 119 9.32 -1.76 -4.47
C ALA A 119 7.98 -1.03 -4.60
N MET A 120 7.44 -0.49 -3.50
CA MET A 120 6.22 0.31 -3.53
C MET A 120 6.38 1.62 -4.32
N VAL A 121 7.50 2.34 -4.15
CA VAL A 121 7.82 3.53 -4.96
C VAL A 121 7.98 3.15 -6.44
N GLY A 122 8.63 2.02 -6.70
CA GLY A 122 8.76 1.46 -8.04
C GLY A 122 7.42 1.19 -8.71
N ILE A 123 6.45 0.56 -8.04
CA ILE A 123 5.09 0.35 -8.57
C ILE A 123 4.48 1.67 -9.03
N VAL A 124 4.55 2.72 -8.19
CA VAL A 124 3.77 3.94 -8.43
C VAL A 124 4.39 4.88 -9.47
N LEU A 125 5.70 4.75 -9.68
CA LEU A 125 6.45 5.53 -10.67
C LEU A 125 6.76 4.73 -11.95
N SER A 126 6.41 3.46 -12.04
CA SER A 126 6.64 2.66 -13.26
C SER A 126 5.68 3.09 -14.37
N ASP A 127 6.26 3.38 -15.53
CA ASP A 127 5.52 3.56 -16.78
C ASP A 127 5.42 2.23 -17.53
N ASN A 128 6.45 1.40 -17.54
CA ASN A 128 6.37 0.12 -18.25
C ASN A 128 5.64 -0.95 -17.42
N ILE A 129 4.64 -1.63 -17.98
CA ILE A 129 3.81 -2.60 -17.23
C ILE A 129 4.60 -3.86 -16.82
N LEU A 130 5.63 -4.24 -17.58
CA LEU A 130 6.51 -5.35 -17.23
C LEU A 130 7.42 -4.96 -16.07
N LEU A 131 7.91 -3.73 -16.04
CA LEU A 131 8.64 -3.19 -14.90
C LEU A 131 7.75 -3.08 -13.66
N LEU A 132 6.50 -2.65 -13.83
CA LEU A 132 5.51 -2.62 -12.74
C LEU A 132 5.32 -4.00 -12.13
N LEU A 133 5.29 -5.07 -12.93
CA LEU A 133 5.24 -6.45 -12.42
C LEU A 133 6.45 -6.80 -11.56
N VAL A 134 7.66 -6.45 -12.00
CA VAL A 134 8.89 -6.71 -11.23
C VAL A 134 8.75 -6.10 -9.84
N PHE A 135 8.33 -4.83 -9.76
CA PHE A 135 8.09 -4.19 -8.47
C PHE A 135 6.89 -4.77 -7.71
N TRP A 136 5.84 -5.18 -8.41
CA TRP A 136 4.68 -5.85 -7.82
C TRP A 136 5.07 -7.13 -7.08
N GLU A 137 5.89 -7.97 -7.70
CA GLU A 137 6.37 -9.20 -7.06
C GLU A 137 7.43 -8.93 -5.99
N LEU A 138 8.29 -7.92 -6.18
CA LEU A 138 9.21 -7.49 -5.12
C LEU A 138 8.45 -7.03 -3.87
N THR A 139 7.28 -6.39 -3.99
CA THR A 139 6.43 -6.09 -2.82
C THR A 139 5.85 -7.35 -2.19
N SER A 140 5.45 -8.36 -2.98
CA SER A 140 4.98 -9.65 -2.46
C SER A 140 6.08 -10.36 -1.66
N LEU A 141 7.30 -10.43 -2.19
CA LEU A 141 8.44 -11.07 -1.55
C LEU A 141 8.92 -10.32 -0.30
N SER A 142 9.06 -9.01 -0.38
CA SER A 142 9.50 -8.21 0.77
C SER A 142 8.45 -8.16 1.89
N SER A 143 7.15 -8.13 1.54
CA SER A 143 6.08 -8.25 2.54
C SER A 143 6.05 -9.63 3.20
N PHE A 144 6.31 -10.71 2.46
CA PHE A 144 6.48 -12.06 3.02
C PHE A 144 7.57 -12.09 4.11
N LEU A 145 8.73 -11.46 3.83
CA LEU A 145 9.84 -11.37 4.78
C LEU A 145 9.50 -10.52 6.01
N LEU A 146 8.74 -9.43 5.83
CA LEU A 146 8.29 -8.56 6.93
C LEU A 146 7.20 -9.19 7.79
N ILE A 147 6.23 -9.89 7.18
CA ILE A 147 5.19 -10.61 7.92
C ILE A 147 5.80 -11.79 8.69
N GLY A 148 6.71 -12.52 8.05
CA GLY A 148 7.45 -13.64 8.64
C GLY A 148 8.62 -13.23 9.52
N TYR A 149 8.71 -11.97 9.96
CA TYR A 149 9.86 -11.45 10.71
C TYR A 149 10.18 -12.29 11.96
N TRP A 150 9.17 -12.57 12.78
CA TRP A 150 9.26 -13.51 13.91
C TRP A 150 9.01 -14.95 13.46
N LYS A 151 9.89 -15.46 12.60
CA LYS A 151 9.79 -16.80 11.99
C LYS A 151 9.71 -17.97 12.98
N HIS A 152 10.06 -17.77 14.25
CA HIS A 152 9.95 -18.78 15.30
C HIS A 152 8.48 -19.05 15.67
N LEU A 153 7.58 -18.07 15.50
CA LEU A 153 6.15 -18.20 15.75
C LEU A 153 5.44 -18.89 14.57
N PRO A 154 4.65 -19.95 14.81
CA PRO A 154 3.86 -20.62 13.77
C PRO A 154 2.93 -19.69 13.01
N GLU A 155 2.29 -18.76 13.71
CA GLU A 155 1.32 -17.80 13.17
C GLU A 155 1.99 -16.86 12.18
N GLY A 156 3.21 -16.39 12.48
CA GLY A 156 3.99 -15.55 11.58
C GLY A 156 4.35 -16.28 10.28
N ARG A 157 4.75 -17.55 10.36
CA ARG A 157 5.05 -18.38 9.18
C ARG A 157 3.81 -18.67 8.33
N GLN A 158 2.68 -18.95 8.97
CA GLN A 158 1.43 -19.24 8.27
C GLN A 158 0.87 -17.98 7.60
N GLY A 159 0.81 -16.86 8.33
CA GLY A 159 0.36 -15.57 7.81
C GLY A 159 1.19 -15.11 6.61
N ALA A 160 2.53 -15.22 6.70
CA ALA A 160 3.42 -14.86 5.59
C ALA A 160 3.17 -15.71 4.34
N ARG A 161 3.15 -17.05 4.47
CA ARG A 161 2.91 -17.95 3.33
C ARG A 161 1.56 -17.72 2.67
N MET A 162 0.51 -17.50 3.48
CA MET A 162 -0.82 -17.24 2.96
C MET A 162 -0.89 -15.90 2.23
N ALA A 163 -0.30 -14.83 2.79
CA ALA A 163 -0.22 -13.54 2.12
C ALA A 163 0.51 -13.63 0.78
N LEU A 164 1.66 -14.31 0.74
CA LEU A 164 2.41 -14.52 -0.50
C LEU A 164 1.61 -15.33 -1.52
N ALA A 165 0.99 -16.44 -1.12
CA ALA A 165 0.23 -17.30 -2.02
C ALA A 165 -0.94 -16.55 -2.66
N VAL A 166 -1.73 -15.82 -1.85
CA VAL A 166 -2.90 -15.09 -2.35
C VAL A 166 -2.49 -13.91 -3.24
N THR A 167 -1.54 -13.09 -2.76
CA THR A 167 -1.16 -11.87 -3.49
C THR A 167 -0.24 -12.13 -4.68
N GLY A 168 0.59 -13.16 -4.63
CA GLY A 168 1.40 -13.62 -5.75
C GLY A 168 0.56 -14.28 -6.84
N ALA A 169 -0.40 -15.14 -6.49
CA ALA A 169 -1.33 -15.71 -7.47
C ALA A 169 -2.13 -14.62 -8.20
N GLY A 170 -2.60 -13.60 -7.48
CA GLY A 170 -3.25 -12.44 -8.10
C GLY A 170 -2.29 -11.60 -8.95
N GLY A 171 -1.04 -11.42 -8.55
CA GLY A 171 -0.02 -10.76 -9.37
C GLY A 171 0.25 -11.48 -10.69
N LEU A 172 0.27 -12.82 -10.68
CA LEU A 172 0.38 -13.63 -11.89
C LEU A 172 -0.85 -13.53 -12.80
N ALA A 173 -2.06 -13.46 -12.23
CA ALA A 173 -3.27 -13.19 -13.02
C ALA A 173 -3.23 -11.78 -13.63
N MET A 174 -2.82 -10.78 -12.85
CA MET A 174 -2.73 -9.38 -13.27
C MET A 174 -1.81 -9.20 -14.48
N ILE A 175 -0.63 -9.84 -14.49
CA ILE A 175 0.27 -9.71 -15.64
C ILE A 175 -0.35 -10.28 -16.90
N ALA A 176 -1.06 -11.41 -16.83
CA ALA A 176 -1.74 -11.94 -18.00
C ALA A 176 -2.75 -10.93 -18.58
N GLY A 177 -3.51 -10.24 -17.71
CA GLY A 177 -4.42 -9.17 -18.15
C GLY A 177 -3.69 -7.94 -18.73
N MET A 178 -2.58 -7.54 -18.13
CA MET A 178 -1.74 -6.44 -18.60
C MET A 178 -1.08 -6.74 -19.96
N LEU A 179 -0.63 -7.97 -20.18
CA LEU A 179 -0.09 -8.41 -21.47
C LEU A 179 -1.16 -8.35 -22.56
N ILE A 180 -2.39 -8.78 -22.27
CA ILE A 180 -3.51 -8.66 -23.21
C ILE A 180 -3.75 -7.20 -23.58
N LEU A 181 -3.73 -6.26 -22.61
CA LEU A 181 -3.84 -4.84 -22.93
C LEU A 181 -2.67 -4.34 -23.78
N GLY A 182 -1.46 -4.78 -23.47
CA GLY A 182 -0.26 -4.46 -24.24
C GLY A 182 -0.35 -4.95 -25.69
N ASP A 183 -0.88 -6.16 -25.91
CA ASP A 183 -1.10 -6.73 -27.25
C ASP A 183 -2.18 -5.99 -28.03
N ILE A 184 -3.27 -5.58 -27.36
CA ILE A 184 -4.34 -4.78 -27.99
C ILE A 184 -3.80 -3.43 -28.47
N VAL A 185 -2.99 -2.75 -27.65
CA VAL A 185 -2.46 -1.41 -27.93
C VAL A 185 -1.20 -1.46 -28.79
N GLY A 186 -0.47 -2.57 -28.78
CA GLY A 186 0.85 -2.72 -29.41
C GLY A 186 2.00 -2.09 -28.63
N SER A 187 1.82 -1.82 -27.33
CA SER A 187 2.85 -1.24 -26.45
C SER A 187 2.69 -1.66 -25.00
N TYR A 188 3.80 -1.87 -24.31
CA TYR A 188 3.86 -2.15 -22.87
C TYR A 188 4.09 -0.91 -22.00
N ASP A 189 4.15 0.27 -22.61
CA ASP A 189 4.25 1.54 -21.88
C ASP A 189 2.85 2.02 -21.46
N LEU A 190 2.67 2.23 -20.17
CA LEU A 190 1.41 2.56 -19.53
C LEU A 190 0.88 3.90 -20.03
N THR A 191 1.74 4.90 -20.22
CA THR A 191 1.35 6.18 -20.84
C THR A 191 0.70 6.01 -22.21
N VAL A 192 1.12 5.03 -23.01
CA VAL A 192 0.49 4.70 -24.30
C VAL A 192 -0.83 3.96 -24.07
N ILE A 193 -0.85 2.96 -23.18
CA ILE A 193 -2.07 2.21 -22.83
C ILE A 193 -3.18 3.17 -22.37
N LEU A 194 -2.85 4.12 -21.49
CA LEU A 194 -3.79 5.08 -20.91
C LEU A 194 -4.45 6.02 -21.91
N GLN A 195 -3.89 6.15 -23.12
CA GLN A 195 -4.44 6.98 -24.20
C GLN A 195 -5.34 6.22 -25.17
N ASN A 196 -5.44 4.89 -25.04
CA ASN A 196 -6.10 4.02 -26.01
C ASN A 196 -7.37 3.34 -25.44
N ALA A 197 -8.16 4.07 -24.66
CA ALA A 197 -9.38 3.57 -24.02
C ALA A 197 -10.37 2.95 -25.03
N ASP A 198 -10.68 3.67 -26.12
CA ASP A 198 -11.66 3.24 -27.12
C ASP A 198 -11.25 1.92 -27.78
N LEU A 199 -9.95 1.80 -28.13
CA LEU A 199 -9.39 0.59 -28.73
C LEU A 199 -9.46 -0.60 -27.76
N ILE A 200 -9.14 -0.38 -26.49
CA ILE A 200 -9.18 -1.40 -25.44
C ILE A 200 -10.62 -1.88 -25.23
N GLN A 201 -11.57 -0.96 -25.05
CA GLN A 201 -12.96 -1.29 -24.74
C GLN A 201 -13.72 -1.90 -25.93
N ALA A 202 -13.31 -1.59 -27.16
CA ALA A 202 -13.86 -2.23 -28.37
C ALA A 202 -13.34 -3.66 -28.61
N SER A 203 -12.24 -4.06 -27.95
CA SER A 203 -11.62 -5.37 -28.16
C SER A 203 -12.45 -6.50 -27.54
N PRO A 204 -12.61 -7.65 -28.22
CA PRO A 204 -13.25 -8.84 -27.63
C PRO A 204 -12.49 -9.38 -26.41
N MET A 205 -11.22 -9.01 -26.26
CA MET A 205 -10.38 -9.41 -25.14
C MET A 205 -10.44 -8.46 -23.93
N TYR A 206 -11.27 -7.40 -23.99
CA TYR A 206 -11.46 -6.44 -22.90
C TYR A 206 -11.87 -7.13 -21.59
N VAL A 207 -12.96 -7.91 -21.60
CA VAL A 207 -13.50 -8.53 -20.37
C VAL A 207 -12.51 -9.52 -19.74
N PRO A 208 -11.85 -10.42 -20.50
CA PRO A 208 -10.76 -11.23 -19.95
C PRO A 208 -9.64 -10.41 -19.32
N ALA A 209 -9.16 -9.35 -19.99
CA ALA A 209 -8.11 -8.48 -19.46
C ALA A 209 -8.55 -7.78 -18.17
N LEU A 210 -9.77 -7.24 -18.15
CA LEU A 210 -10.37 -6.59 -17.00
C LEU A 210 -10.41 -7.53 -15.79
N VAL A 211 -10.96 -8.74 -15.96
CA VAL A 211 -11.09 -9.72 -14.87
C VAL A 211 -9.71 -10.11 -14.32
N LEU A 212 -8.75 -10.38 -15.20
CA LEU A 212 -7.38 -10.76 -14.82
C LEU A 212 -6.66 -9.65 -14.03
N ILE A 213 -6.77 -8.40 -14.49
CA ILE A 213 -6.22 -7.23 -13.78
C ILE A 213 -6.92 -7.06 -12.43
N LEU A 214 -8.25 -7.15 -12.40
CA LEU A 214 -9.02 -7.00 -11.16
C LEU A 214 -8.73 -8.11 -10.15
N LEU A 215 -8.42 -9.34 -10.56
CA LEU A 215 -7.97 -10.39 -9.65
C LEU A 215 -6.69 -9.96 -8.90
N GLY A 216 -5.71 -9.38 -9.59
CA GLY A 216 -4.52 -8.81 -8.93
C GLY A 216 -4.85 -7.66 -7.99
N CYS A 217 -5.66 -6.72 -8.46
CA CYS A 217 -6.09 -5.59 -7.63
C CYS A 217 -6.81 -6.06 -6.36
N PHE A 218 -7.77 -6.97 -6.48
CA PHE A 218 -8.62 -7.45 -5.39
C PHE A 218 -7.87 -8.32 -4.39
N THR A 219 -6.99 -9.21 -4.85
CA THR A 219 -6.11 -9.99 -3.96
C THR A 219 -5.19 -9.08 -3.14
N LYS A 220 -4.50 -8.11 -3.78
CA LYS A 220 -3.53 -7.22 -3.10
C LYS A 220 -4.21 -6.21 -2.17
N SER A 221 -5.40 -5.75 -2.52
CA SER A 221 -6.20 -4.81 -1.70
C SER A 221 -7.20 -5.49 -0.76
N ALA A 222 -7.09 -6.81 -0.58
CA ALA A 222 -7.89 -7.60 0.35
C ALA A 222 -9.41 -7.42 0.14
N GLN A 223 -9.86 -7.35 -1.11
CA GLN A 223 -11.28 -7.34 -1.45
C GLN A 223 -11.89 -8.75 -1.30
N PHE A 224 -13.21 -8.83 -1.17
CA PHE A 224 -13.94 -10.09 -1.19
C PHE A 224 -13.72 -10.83 -2.53
N PRO A 225 -13.49 -12.15 -2.53
CA PRO A 225 -13.41 -13.07 -1.37
C PRO A 225 -12.00 -13.20 -0.75
N PHE A 226 -11.01 -12.48 -1.26
CA PHE A 226 -9.58 -12.60 -0.92
C PHE A 226 -9.14 -11.88 0.36
N HIS A 227 -10.06 -11.29 1.12
CA HIS A 227 -9.73 -10.48 2.31
C HIS A 227 -9.02 -11.22 3.46
N PHE A 228 -9.01 -12.56 3.45
CA PHE A 228 -8.66 -13.38 4.62
C PHE A 228 -7.18 -13.40 4.96
N TRP A 229 -6.29 -13.10 4.00
CA TRP A 229 -4.86 -13.05 4.26
C TRP A 229 -4.48 -11.87 5.17
N LEU A 230 -5.22 -10.76 5.07
CA LEU A 230 -4.89 -9.51 5.75
C LEU A 230 -4.98 -9.62 7.29
N PRO A 231 -6.06 -10.15 7.89
CA PRO A 231 -6.11 -10.38 9.35
C PRO A 231 -5.01 -11.31 9.85
N HIS A 232 -4.61 -12.31 9.08
CA HIS A 232 -3.54 -13.24 9.48
C HIS A 232 -2.15 -12.62 9.33
N ALA A 233 -1.98 -11.63 8.45
CA ALA A 233 -0.77 -10.83 8.38
C ALA A 233 -0.54 -9.96 9.63
N MET A 234 -1.53 -9.83 10.53
CA MET A 234 -1.36 -9.11 11.81
C MET A 234 -0.41 -9.80 12.80
N ALA A 235 0.06 -11.01 12.50
CA ALA A 235 1.16 -11.65 13.22
C ALA A 235 2.50 -10.89 13.06
N ALA A 236 2.63 -10.04 12.04
CA ALA A 236 3.79 -9.19 11.84
C ALA A 236 3.99 -8.19 13.00
N PRO A 237 5.21 -7.66 13.22
CA PRO A 237 5.43 -6.55 14.14
C PRO A 237 4.52 -5.36 13.80
N THR A 238 4.03 -4.64 14.81
CA THR A 238 3.07 -3.54 14.58
C THR A 238 3.57 -2.44 13.64
N PRO A 239 4.86 -2.05 13.60
CA PRO A 239 5.36 -1.13 12.58
C PRO A 239 5.13 -1.63 11.14
N VAL A 240 5.24 -2.94 10.90
CA VAL A 240 4.92 -3.56 9.59
C VAL A 240 3.44 -3.40 9.31
N SER A 241 2.58 -3.75 10.26
CA SER A 241 1.13 -3.65 10.08
C SER A 241 0.70 -2.21 9.81
N ALA A 242 1.25 -1.25 10.56
CA ALA A 242 1.01 0.17 10.38
C ALA A 242 1.43 0.64 8.97
N TYR A 243 2.55 0.16 8.44
CA TYR A 243 3.01 0.57 7.11
C TYR A 243 2.25 -0.11 5.96
N LEU A 244 2.24 -1.45 5.96
CA LEU A 244 1.67 -2.27 4.88
C LEU A 244 0.16 -2.08 4.73
N HIS A 245 -0.55 -1.91 5.86
CA HIS A 245 -2.00 -1.91 5.87
C HIS A 245 -2.62 -0.52 6.01
N SER A 246 -1.81 0.52 6.19
CA SER A 246 -2.30 1.91 6.19
C SER A 246 -1.97 2.62 4.90
N ALA A 247 -0.72 2.55 4.43
CA ALA A 247 -0.21 3.47 3.40
C ALA A 247 0.21 2.80 2.09
N THR A 248 0.54 1.49 2.12
CA THR A 248 1.35 0.90 1.05
C THR A 248 0.73 -0.36 0.42
N MET A 249 1.07 -1.57 0.90
CA MET A 249 0.78 -2.85 0.23
C MET A 249 -0.69 -2.98 -0.18
N VAL A 250 -1.59 -2.74 0.77
CA VAL A 250 -3.04 -2.88 0.53
C VAL A 250 -3.60 -1.81 -0.40
N LYS A 251 -2.86 -0.73 -0.63
CA LYS A 251 -3.20 0.32 -1.57
C LYS A 251 -2.58 0.11 -2.95
N ALA A 252 -1.71 -0.88 -3.15
CA ALA A 252 -1.15 -1.15 -4.49
C ALA A 252 -2.24 -1.57 -5.49
N GLY A 253 -3.20 -2.40 -5.07
CA GLY A 253 -4.37 -2.74 -5.89
C GLY A 253 -5.29 -1.55 -6.15
N ILE A 254 -5.50 -0.70 -5.13
CA ILE A 254 -6.27 0.53 -5.27
C ILE A 254 -5.59 1.51 -6.24
N PHE A 255 -4.28 1.68 -6.12
CA PHE A 255 -3.47 2.49 -7.02
C PHE A 255 -3.61 2.02 -8.45
N LEU A 256 -3.49 0.71 -8.69
CA LEU A 256 -3.59 0.18 -10.05
C LEU A 256 -4.99 0.36 -10.63
N MET A 257 -6.05 0.14 -9.83
CA MET A 257 -7.42 0.46 -10.26
C MET A 257 -7.59 1.95 -10.59
N ALA A 258 -7.06 2.85 -9.75
CA ALA A 258 -7.13 4.30 -10.01
C ALA A 258 -6.31 4.72 -11.23
N ARG A 259 -5.13 4.12 -11.43
CA ARG A 259 -4.22 4.39 -12.54
C ARG A 259 -4.81 3.90 -13.87
N MET A 260 -5.44 2.73 -13.88
CA MET A 260 -6.11 2.15 -15.06
C MET A 260 -7.54 2.64 -15.25
N TRP A 261 -8.07 3.44 -14.31
CA TRP A 261 -9.44 3.95 -14.35
C TRP A 261 -9.79 4.67 -15.66
N PRO A 262 -8.92 5.50 -16.27
CA PRO A 262 -9.23 6.18 -17.54
C PRO A 262 -9.53 5.23 -18.71
N VAL A 263 -9.02 3.99 -18.67
CA VAL A 263 -9.17 3.03 -19.78
C VAL A 263 -10.08 1.86 -19.45
N LEU A 264 -10.19 1.47 -18.18
CA LEU A 264 -11.00 0.33 -17.76
C LEU A 264 -12.40 0.71 -17.25
N SER A 265 -12.61 1.95 -16.79
CA SER A 265 -13.90 2.39 -16.27
C SER A 265 -14.87 2.83 -17.37
N GLY A 266 -16.11 3.17 -16.99
CA GLY A 266 -17.15 3.63 -17.92
C GLY A 266 -17.93 2.50 -18.61
N THR A 267 -17.55 1.24 -18.39
CA THR A 267 -18.26 0.06 -18.90
C THR A 267 -19.22 -0.53 -17.85
N PRO A 268 -20.29 -1.22 -18.29
CA PRO A 268 -21.16 -1.95 -17.37
C PRO A 268 -20.39 -2.99 -16.54
N GLU A 269 -19.45 -3.70 -17.14
CA GLU A 269 -18.64 -4.74 -16.48
C GLU A 269 -17.79 -4.15 -15.35
N TRP A 270 -17.13 -3.00 -15.58
CA TRP A 270 -16.40 -2.30 -14.53
C TRP A 270 -17.32 -1.94 -13.36
N PHE A 271 -18.47 -1.32 -13.65
CA PHE A 271 -19.42 -0.92 -12.61
C PHE A 271 -19.87 -2.12 -11.78
N TYR A 272 -20.38 -3.17 -12.43
CA TYR A 272 -20.90 -4.33 -11.72
C TYR A 272 -19.83 -5.09 -10.95
N ILE A 273 -18.63 -5.27 -11.50
CA ILE A 273 -17.57 -6.02 -10.81
C ILE A 273 -16.97 -5.20 -9.67
N VAL A 274 -16.53 -3.97 -9.96
CA VAL A 274 -15.76 -3.16 -9.01
C VAL A 274 -16.66 -2.55 -7.93
N ALA A 275 -17.82 -2.01 -8.29
CA ALA A 275 -18.71 -1.39 -7.31
C ALA A 275 -19.29 -2.44 -6.34
N THR A 276 -19.70 -3.60 -6.85
CA THR A 276 -20.28 -4.65 -5.98
C THR A 276 -19.22 -5.33 -5.13
N ALA A 277 -18.02 -5.63 -5.67
CA ALA A 277 -16.93 -6.18 -4.88
C ALA A 277 -16.53 -5.21 -3.76
N GLY A 278 -16.44 -3.91 -4.07
CA GLY A 278 -16.18 -2.86 -3.09
C GLY A 278 -17.26 -2.78 -2.00
N LEU A 279 -18.55 -2.77 -2.39
CA LEU A 279 -19.69 -2.72 -1.47
C LEU A 279 -19.71 -3.94 -0.52
N VAL A 280 -19.59 -5.14 -1.08
CA VAL A 280 -19.57 -6.39 -0.29
C VAL A 280 -18.39 -6.38 0.67
N THR A 281 -17.21 -6.00 0.20
CA THR A 281 -16.00 -5.88 1.05
C THR A 281 -16.20 -4.86 2.17
N MET A 282 -16.79 -3.70 1.85
CA MET A 282 -17.05 -2.62 2.81
C MET A 282 -17.93 -3.12 3.95
N VAL A 283 -19.07 -3.71 3.61
CA VAL A 283 -20.08 -4.16 4.59
C VAL A 283 -19.56 -5.35 5.39
N LEU A 284 -19.00 -6.38 4.73
CA LEU A 284 -18.47 -7.56 5.42
C LEU A 284 -17.30 -7.20 6.33
N GLY A 285 -16.38 -6.33 5.87
CA GLY A 285 -15.26 -5.86 6.69
C GLY A 285 -15.72 -5.15 7.95
N ALA A 286 -16.70 -4.24 7.82
CA ALA A 286 -17.26 -3.52 8.96
C ALA A 286 -17.98 -4.47 9.93
N TRP A 287 -18.82 -5.37 9.40
CA TRP A 287 -19.56 -6.35 10.20
C TRP A 287 -18.61 -7.24 11.01
N ILE A 288 -17.59 -7.82 10.38
CA ILE A 288 -16.64 -8.70 11.05
C ILE A 288 -15.82 -7.94 12.10
N ALA A 289 -15.45 -6.68 11.84
CA ALA A 289 -14.65 -5.87 12.76
C ALA A 289 -15.33 -5.68 14.12
N ILE A 290 -16.66 -5.52 14.17
CA ILE A 290 -17.44 -5.32 15.40
C ILE A 290 -17.28 -6.50 16.37
N PHE A 291 -17.08 -7.71 15.84
CA PHE A 291 -16.94 -8.94 16.63
C PHE A 291 -15.48 -9.32 16.93
N LYS A 292 -14.50 -8.47 16.60
CA LYS A 292 -13.09 -8.73 16.93
C LYS A 292 -12.73 -8.23 18.32
N HIS A 293 -12.10 -9.10 19.10
CA HIS A 293 -11.59 -8.76 20.43
C HIS A 293 -10.10 -8.37 20.44
N ASP A 294 -9.33 -8.72 19.40
CA ASP A 294 -7.94 -8.27 19.26
C ASP A 294 -7.89 -6.93 18.51
N LEU A 295 -7.19 -5.94 19.07
CA LEU A 295 -7.07 -4.59 18.48
C LEU A 295 -6.53 -4.60 17.04
N LYS A 296 -5.48 -5.38 16.74
CA LYS A 296 -4.91 -5.43 15.38
C LYS A 296 -5.85 -6.14 14.42
N GLY A 297 -6.51 -7.20 14.87
CA GLY A 297 -7.54 -7.91 14.11
C GLY A 297 -8.71 -7.00 13.76
N LEU A 298 -9.20 -6.20 14.71
CA LEU A 298 -10.23 -5.18 14.48
C LEU A 298 -9.76 -4.16 13.45
N LEU A 299 -8.54 -3.60 13.64
CA LEU A 299 -7.99 -2.61 12.72
C LEU A 299 -7.79 -3.19 11.31
N ALA A 300 -7.40 -4.46 11.18
CA ALA A 300 -7.28 -5.14 9.88
C ALA A 300 -8.62 -5.17 9.14
N TYR A 301 -9.71 -5.61 9.78
CA TYR A 301 -11.02 -5.64 9.15
C TYR A 301 -11.61 -4.24 8.90
N SER A 302 -11.27 -3.27 9.74
CA SER A 302 -11.58 -1.87 9.44
C SER A 302 -10.83 -1.37 8.19
N THR A 303 -9.58 -1.79 7.97
CA THR A 303 -8.85 -1.50 6.72
C THR A 303 -9.55 -2.16 5.53
N VAL A 304 -9.94 -3.45 5.63
CA VAL A 304 -10.72 -4.13 4.58
C VAL A 304 -11.96 -3.30 4.21
N SER A 305 -12.73 -2.86 5.21
CA SER A 305 -13.95 -2.09 4.99
C SER A 305 -13.70 -0.79 4.23
N HIS A 306 -12.70 0.00 4.64
CA HIS A 306 -12.38 1.27 4.00
C HIS A 306 -11.76 1.11 2.59
N LEU A 307 -11.00 0.04 2.35
CA LEU A 307 -10.55 -0.27 0.99
C LEU A 307 -11.72 -0.71 0.10
N GLY A 308 -12.71 -1.40 0.67
CA GLY A 308 -13.98 -1.68 0.02
C GLY A 308 -14.73 -0.41 -0.37
N LEU A 309 -14.80 0.58 0.53
CA LEU A 309 -15.38 1.89 0.22
C LEU A 309 -14.67 2.58 -0.96
N ILE A 310 -13.33 2.66 -0.93
CA ILE A 310 -12.57 3.27 -2.02
C ILE A 310 -12.80 2.52 -3.34
N THR A 311 -12.78 1.18 -3.30
CA THR A 311 -13.03 0.33 -4.47
C THR A 311 -14.44 0.58 -5.03
N MET A 312 -15.45 0.67 -4.16
CA MET A 312 -16.82 0.99 -4.56
C MET A 312 -16.91 2.35 -5.27
N LEU A 313 -16.26 3.38 -4.72
CA LEU A 313 -16.24 4.72 -5.30
C LEU A 313 -15.56 4.74 -6.68
N LEU A 314 -14.44 4.02 -6.85
CA LEU A 314 -13.82 3.85 -8.18
C LEU A 314 -14.74 3.09 -9.14
N GLY A 315 -15.50 2.11 -8.63
CA GLY A 315 -16.48 1.33 -9.38
C GLY A 315 -17.62 2.15 -9.96
N PHE A 316 -18.03 3.24 -9.31
CA PHE A 316 -19.09 4.10 -9.85
C PHE A 316 -18.76 4.76 -11.19
N GLY A 317 -17.47 4.82 -11.58
CA GLY A 317 -17.09 5.31 -12.91
C GLY A 317 -17.37 6.80 -13.14
N THR A 318 -17.61 7.58 -12.08
CA THR A 318 -17.79 9.04 -12.19
C THR A 318 -16.57 9.80 -11.66
N PRO A 319 -16.21 10.96 -12.25
CA PRO A 319 -15.06 11.74 -11.80
C PRO A 319 -15.15 12.17 -10.32
N ILE A 320 -16.33 12.56 -9.85
CA ILE A 320 -16.54 12.99 -8.45
C ILE A 320 -16.30 11.82 -7.49
N ALA A 321 -16.78 10.62 -7.81
CA ALA A 321 -16.55 9.44 -6.99
C ALA A 321 -15.07 9.05 -6.99
N ALA A 322 -14.37 9.16 -8.12
CA ALA A 322 -12.92 8.94 -8.19
C ALA A 322 -12.14 9.94 -7.31
N VAL A 323 -12.50 11.23 -7.35
CA VAL A 323 -11.91 12.26 -6.47
C VAL A 323 -12.17 11.95 -4.99
N ALA A 324 -13.40 11.57 -4.63
CA ALA A 324 -13.74 11.17 -3.26
C ALA A 324 -12.93 9.95 -2.81
N GLY A 325 -12.76 8.96 -3.69
CA GLY A 325 -11.93 7.78 -3.44
C GLY A 325 -10.46 8.14 -3.19
N VAL A 326 -9.87 8.99 -4.03
CA VAL A 326 -8.49 9.47 -3.86
C VAL A 326 -8.32 10.29 -2.58
N PHE A 327 -9.29 11.15 -2.26
CA PHE A 327 -9.26 11.90 -1.00
C PHE A 327 -9.36 10.97 0.23
N HIS A 328 -10.20 9.93 0.14
CA HIS A 328 -10.31 8.92 1.20
C HIS A 328 -9.03 8.09 1.38
N ILE A 329 -8.24 7.86 0.33
CA ILE A 329 -6.92 7.20 0.41
C ILE A 329 -5.99 7.96 1.36
N ILE A 330 -5.92 9.29 1.24
CA ILE A 330 -5.06 10.16 2.07
C ILE A 330 -5.52 10.11 3.52
N ASN A 331 -6.82 10.28 3.76
CA ASN A 331 -7.39 10.25 5.11
C ASN A 331 -7.14 8.89 5.77
N HIS A 332 -7.45 7.80 5.05
CA HIS A 332 -7.20 6.45 5.53
C HIS A 332 -5.75 6.21 5.88
N ALA A 333 -4.81 6.61 5.02
CA ALA A 333 -3.39 6.41 5.31
C ALA A 333 -3.00 7.09 6.63
N THR A 334 -3.51 8.29 6.88
CA THR A 334 -3.19 9.10 8.05
C THR A 334 -3.79 8.52 9.34
N PHE A 335 -5.11 8.36 9.41
CA PHE A 335 -5.75 7.86 10.65
C PHE A 335 -5.40 6.41 10.93
N LYS A 336 -5.19 5.57 9.90
CA LYS A 336 -4.91 4.15 10.11
C LYS A 336 -3.49 3.92 10.60
N ALA A 337 -2.52 4.67 10.08
CA ALA A 337 -1.15 4.60 10.58
C ALA A 337 -1.09 4.99 12.06
N ALA A 338 -1.76 6.08 12.45
CA ALA A 338 -1.88 6.50 13.84
C ALA A 338 -2.53 5.43 14.72
N LEU A 339 -3.67 4.85 14.29
CA LEU A 339 -4.36 3.79 15.04
C LEU A 339 -3.51 2.53 15.24
N PHE A 340 -2.78 2.08 14.22
CA PHE A 340 -1.89 0.92 14.39
C PHE A 340 -0.71 1.24 15.32
N MET A 341 -0.12 2.44 15.22
CA MET A 341 0.95 2.85 16.14
C MET A 341 0.44 2.95 17.59
N THR A 342 -0.76 3.49 17.81
CA THR A 342 -1.41 3.51 19.13
C THR A 342 -1.69 2.09 19.63
N ALA A 343 -2.22 1.19 18.80
CA ALA A 343 -2.45 -0.21 19.18
C ALA A 343 -1.14 -0.91 19.57
N GLY A 344 -0.03 -0.62 18.88
CA GLY A 344 1.29 -1.17 19.22
C GLY A 344 1.86 -0.59 20.51
N ILE A 345 1.61 0.68 20.81
CA ILE A 345 1.95 1.28 22.10
C ILE A 345 1.18 0.60 23.23
N ILE A 346 -0.13 0.38 23.07
CA ILE A 346 -0.96 -0.31 24.06
C ILE A 346 -0.46 -1.75 24.27
N ASP A 347 -0.15 -2.47 23.20
CA ASP A 347 0.38 -3.84 23.26
C ASP A 347 1.70 -3.87 24.06
N HIS A 348 2.61 -2.94 23.78
CA HIS A 348 3.91 -2.86 24.43
C HIS A 348 3.79 -2.52 25.94
N GLU A 349 2.92 -1.58 26.32
CA GLU A 349 2.80 -1.12 27.70
C GLU A 349 1.92 -2.02 28.57
N THR A 350 0.97 -2.75 27.99
CA THR A 350 0.01 -3.58 28.75
C THR A 350 0.24 -5.08 28.61
N GLY A 351 1.03 -5.51 27.61
CA GLY A 351 1.29 -6.92 27.30
C GLY A 351 0.08 -7.66 26.71
N THR A 352 -1.00 -6.96 26.33
CA THR A 352 -2.18 -7.57 25.73
C THR A 352 -2.85 -6.64 24.72
N ARG A 353 -3.46 -7.24 23.71
CA ARG A 353 -4.29 -6.55 22.70
C ARG A 353 -5.78 -6.86 22.80
N ASP A 354 -6.16 -7.68 23.78
CA ASP A 354 -7.54 -8.09 23.99
C ASP A 354 -8.34 -6.95 24.63
N ILE A 355 -9.25 -6.35 23.87
CA ILE A 355 -10.08 -5.21 24.29
C ILE A 355 -10.96 -5.54 25.50
N ARG A 356 -11.23 -6.81 25.79
CA ARG A 356 -12.02 -7.24 26.96
C ARG A 356 -11.22 -7.12 28.27
N ARG A 357 -9.89 -7.05 28.17
CA ARG A 357 -8.95 -6.92 29.29
C ARG A 357 -8.41 -5.50 29.45
N LEU A 358 -8.59 -4.66 28.43
CA LEU A 358 -8.10 -3.28 28.41
C LEU A 358 -9.17 -2.34 28.97
N GLY A 359 -8.80 -1.46 29.91
CA GLY A 359 -9.70 -0.48 30.52
C GLY A 359 -8.93 0.68 31.16
N GLY A 360 -9.56 1.85 31.30
CA GLY A 360 -8.97 3.01 31.99
C GLY A 360 -7.73 3.64 31.33
N LEU A 361 -7.37 3.23 30.11
CA LEU A 361 -6.10 3.62 29.47
C LEU A 361 -5.96 5.12 29.18
N LEU A 362 -7.07 5.87 29.07
CA LEU A 362 -6.99 7.32 28.84
C LEU A 362 -6.32 8.05 30.01
N ASN A 363 -6.50 7.58 31.24
CA ASN A 363 -5.89 8.19 32.42
C ASN A 363 -4.41 7.79 32.56
N LEU A 364 -4.06 6.56 32.17
CA LEU A 364 -2.70 6.03 32.29
C LEU A 364 -1.80 6.47 31.13
N MET A 365 -2.36 6.63 29.94
CA MET A 365 -1.64 6.90 28.70
C MET A 365 -2.32 8.05 27.90
N PRO A 366 -2.43 9.25 28.47
CA PRO A 366 -3.29 10.32 27.94
C PRO A 366 -2.91 10.75 26.51
N ILE A 367 -1.62 10.75 26.17
CA ILE A 367 -1.16 11.11 24.82
C ILE A 367 -1.61 10.06 23.80
N ALA A 368 -1.31 8.77 24.06
CA ALA A 368 -1.69 7.68 23.15
C ALA A 368 -3.21 7.53 23.05
N GLY A 369 -3.92 7.69 24.17
CA GLY A 369 -5.39 7.70 24.23
C GLY A 369 -6.00 8.83 23.42
N THR A 370 -5.49 10.06 23.54
CA THR A 370 -5.98 11.21 22.78
C THR A 370 -5.75 11.05 21.28
N ILE A 371 -4.54 10.62 20.87
CA ILE A 371 -4.24 10.35 19.46
C ILE A 371 -5.15 9.23 18.92
N GLY A 372 -5.37 8.18 19.71
CA GLY A 372 -6.27 7.09 19.37
C GLY A 372 -7.71 7.56 19.16
N ILE A 373 -8.24 8.38 20.07
CA ILE A 373 -9.59 8.95 19.98
C ILE A 373 -9.74 9.84 18.76
N ILE A 374 -8.82 10.78 18.52
CA ILE A 374 -8.87 11.67 17.35
C ILE A 374 -8.82 10.85 16.04
N SER A 375 -7.94 9.84 15.98
CA SER A 375 -7.81 8.99 14.81
C SER A 375 -9.05 8.12 14.58
N ALA A 376 -9.65 7.58 15.64
CA ALA A 376 -10.89 6.81 15.57
C ALA A 376 -12.09 7.70 15.20
N ALA A 377 -12.17 8.92 15.73
CA ALA A 377 -13.20 9.90 15.38
C ALA A 377 -13.10 10.31 13.91
N SER A 378 -11.89 10.52 13.40
CA SER A 378 -11.64 10.76 11.98
C SER A 378 -12.10 9.56 11.15
N MET A 379 -11.69 8.34 11.53
CA MET A 379 -12.14 7.10 10.86
C MET A 379 -13.68 6.94 10.87
N ALA A 380 -14.35 7.34 11.95
CA ALA A 380 -15.81 7.31 12.06
C ALA A 380 -16.49 8.34 11.13
N GLY A 381 -15.83 9.45 10.83
CA GLY A 381 -16.36 10.55 10.03
C GLY A 381 -17.01 11.65 10.88
N ILE A 382 -16.43 11.97 12.03
CA ILE A 382 -16.95 13.00 12.95
C ILE A 382 -16.46 14.40 12.54
N ILE A 383 -17.38 15.38 12.50
CA ILE A 383 -17.05 16.80 12.28
C ILE A 383 -16.20 17.32 13.46
N PRO A 384 -15.11 18.07 13.24
CA PRO A 384 -14.63 18.70 11.99
C PRO A 384 -13.48 17.94 11.30
N LEU A 385 -13.34 16.63 11.51
CA LEU A 385 -12.17 15.87 11.06
C LEU A 385 -12.24 15.49 9.58
N ASN A 386 -11.07 15.32 8.95
CA ASN A 386 -10.98 15.04 7.50
C ASN A 386 -11.77 13.81 7.06
N GLY A 387 -11.91 12.79 7.93
CA GLY A 387 -12.66 11.59 7.57
C GLY A 387 -14.14 11.84 7.30
N PHE A 388 -14.74 12.90 7.86
CA PHE A 388 -16.09 13.35 7.52
C PHE A 388 -16.18 13.80 6.06
N LEU A 389 -15.22 14.60 5.60
CA LEU A 389 -15.19 15.11 4.23
C LEU A 389 -15.00 14.01 3.17
N SER A 390 -14.42 12.87 3.55
CA SER A 390 -14.12 11.76 2.63
C SER A 390 -15.13 10.62 2.62
N LYS A 391 -16.15 10.68 3.47
CA LYS A 391 -17.28 9.74 3.47
C LYS A 391 -18.50 10.46 2.92
#